data_AF-A0A0B7JRI3-F1
#
_entry.id   AF-A0A0B7JRI3-F1
#
_cell.length_a   1.000
_cell.length_b   1.000
_cell.length_c   1.000
_cell.angle_alpha   90.00
_cell.angle_beta   90.00
_cell.angle_gamma   90.00
#
_symmetry.space_group_name_H-M   'P 1'
#
loop_
_entity.id
_entity.type
_entity.pdbx_description
1 polymer ?
#
loop_
_entity_poly.entity_id
_entity_poly.type
_entity_poly.pdbx_seq_one_letter_code
_entity_poly.pdbx_strand_id
1 'polypeptide(L)'
;MSLSRSPSPVPGGGWSSPGLNIHSGRTSPVNLSGGPVAWDSAKMRNHNINGYPIRSVFGRMGRKFKIRLLIAAIVLFCVIVFFNSPLLTYWRRASWGYGGEKFVIILGANVGGGVMDWKGAREWAIERDSVRNKKKYAAKWGYELEIVDMSTKKRYAHEWRESWEKVDYVRKTMRKYPNAEWFWWLDLNTFVMEPSYPLQRHLFEDLNKHVYRDINEYNPLNITHPLTDIYLDNEAQSPVGDNKANSLNLLLTQDCSGFNLGSFFMRRSAWTERILDMWWDPVLYEQKHMEWEHKEQDALEQMYTSLPWVRQHTGFLPQRMINSFPPAACDEGTGKVSTRHHYNGDERDFLVNMAGCEWGRDCWGEMYHYREFSYWLNRNPWERFKEDLVAEIWFKITGNRVKL
;
A
#
# COMPACT_ATOMS: atom_id res chain seq x y z
N MET A 1 -41.42 47.05 -28.27
CA MET A 1 -40.55 45.85 -28.29
C MET A 1 -40.91 45.08 -29.56
N SER A 2 -40.14 45.09 -30.64
CA SER A 2 -38.80 44.50 -30.85
C SER A 2 -38.74 43.00 -30.54
N LEU A 3 -38.30 42.11 -31.42
CA LEU A 3 -37.89 42.21 -32.83
C LEU A 3 -38.06 40.81 -33.47
N SER A 4 -38.37 40.74 -34.76
CA SER A 4 -38.43 39.47 -35.49
C SER A 4 -37.03 38.88 -35.72
N ARG A 5 -36.95 37.55 -35.79
CA ARG A 5 -35.71 36.82 -36.11
C ARG A 5 -35.48 36.75 -37.62
N SER A 6 -34.24 36.93 -38.06
CA SER A 6 -33.75 36.45 -39.37
C SER A 6 -32.28 35.99 -39.26
N PRO A 7 -31.86 34.94 -39.99
CA PRO A 7 -30.57 34.28 -39.77
C PRO A 7 -29.43 34.82 -40.66
N SER A 8 -28.22 34.33 -40.37
CA SER A 8 -26.94 34.70 -41.00
C SER A 8 -26.82 34.34 -42.49
N PRO A 9 -26.03 35.11 -43.29
CA PRO A 9 -25.62 34.71 -44.62
C PRO A 9 -24.28 33.93 -44.62
N VAL A 10 -24.15 32.97 -45.54
CA VAL A 10 -22.89 32.35 -45.99
C VAL A 10 -22.97 32.18 -47.53
N PRO A 11 -21.91 31.77 -48.26
CA PRO A 11 -21.17 32.69 -49.13
C PRO A 11 -21.36 32.44 -50.65
N GLY A 12 -20.89 33.38 -51.48
CA GLY A 12 -20.50 33.07 -52.87
C GLY A 12 -21.37 33.66 -54.00
N GLY A 13 -21.58 34.97 -54.02
CA GLY A 13 -22.17 35.67 -55.17
C GLY A 13 -21.41 36.95 -55.54
N GLY A 14 -20.69 36.93 -56.67
CA GLY A 14 -20.41 38.16 -57.44
C GLY A 14 -21.65 38.54 -58.28
N TRP A 15 -21.69 39.63 -59.03
CA TRP A 15 -20.62 40.43 -59.64
C TRP A 15 -21.12 41.87 -59.95
N SER A 16 -20.20 42.70 -60.49
CA SER A 16 -20.45 43.80 -61.44
C SER A 16 -20.84 45.19 -60.92
N SER A 17 -19.93 46.13 -61.20
CA SER A 17 -20.13 47.59 -61.09
C SER A 17 -20.79 48.18 -62.34
N PRO A 18 -21.56 49.28 -62.19
CA PRO A 18 -21.57 50.40 -63.12
C PRO A 18 -20.78 51.58 -62.51
N GLY A 19 -20.00 52.38 -63.21
CA GLY A 19 -20.05 52.68 -64.65
C GLY A 19 -20.62 54.09 -64.85
N LEU A 20 -19.81 55.12 -64.64
CA LEU A 20 -20.15 56.52 -64.97
C LEU A 20 -18.94 57.25 -65.58
N ASN A 21 -19.26 58.20 -66.46
CA ASN A 21 -18.46 58.61 -67.63
C ASN A 21 -18.06 60.09 -67.56
N ILE A 22 -16.97 60.48 -68.26
CA ILE A 22 -16.80 61.80 -68.96
C ILE A 22 -16.68 63.05 -68.03
N HIS A 23 -15.89 64.12 -68.24
CA HIS A 23 -14.79 64.61 -69.13
C HIS A 23 -14.20 65.86 -68.43
N SER A 24 -13.12 66.57 -68.83
CA SER A 24 -11.96 66.36 -69.71
C SER A 24 -10.99 67.55 -69.53
N GLY A 25 -9.67 67.38 -69.67
CA GLY A 25 -8.72 68.50 -69.59
C GLY A 25 -7.35 68.18 -70.21
N ARG A 26 -7.01 68.85 -71.31
CA ARG A 26 -5.72 68.69 -72.00
C ARG A 26 -4.56 69.29 -71.20
N THR A 27 -3.41 68.61 -71.15
CA THR A 27 -2.12 69.12 -71.67
C THR A 27 -0.99 68.09 -71.52
N SER A 28 -0.01 68.16 -72.41
CA SER A 28 1.23 67.38 -72.44
C SER A 28 2.20 68.05 -73.43
N PRO A 29 3.52 67.76 -73.39
CA PRO A 29 4.39 67.58 -72.23
C PRO A 29 5.67 68.44 -72.34
N VAL A 30 6.42 68.65 -71.24
CA VAL A 30 7.84 69.12 -71.31
C VAL A 30 8.69 68.41 -70.26
N ASN A 31 9.83 67.86 -70.69
CA ASN A 31 10.87 67.30 -69.83
C ASN A 31 11.62 68.41 -69.08
N LEU A 32 11.99 68.19 -67.81
CA LEU A 32 13.26 68.69 -67.26
C LEU A 32 13.63 67.95 -65.96
N SER A 33 14.84 67.41 -65.94
CA SER A 33 15.46 66.77 -64.78
C SER A 33 16.08 67.80 -63.83
N GLY A 34 15.76 67.73 -62.54
CA GLY A 34 16.43 68.49 -61.49
C GLY A 34 16.07 67.96 -60.10
N GLY A 35 17.07 67.61 -59.28
CA GLY A 35 16.86 67.23 -57.87
C GLY A 35 16.61 68.44 -56.97
N PRO A 36 16.23 68.24 -55.69
CA PRO A 36 17.21 68.56 -54.64
C PRO A 36 17.13 67.77 -53.30
N VAL A 37 18.33 67.52 -52.73
CA VAL A 37 18.78 67.87 -51.35
C VAL A 37 17.89 67.63 -50.10
N ALA A 38 18.32 66.62 -49.31
CA ALA A 38 18.51 66.57 -47.84
C ALA A 38 17.34 66.53 -46.81
N TRP A 39 17.76 66.18 -45.58
CA TRP A 39 17.07 66.12 -44.27
C TRP A 39 16.22 64.87 -43.99
N ASP A 40 16.75 63.91 -43.21
CA ASP A 40 16.57 64.00 -41.75
C ASP A 40 17.49 63.06 -40.93
N SER A 41 17.75 63.44 -39.68
CA SER A 41 18.75 62.80 -38.80
C SER A 41 18.17 61.89 -37.71
N ALA A 42 18.98 60.91 -37.30
CA ALA A 42 18.99 60.32 -35.96
C ALA A 42 17.65 59.91 -35.30
N LYS A 43 17.21 58.67 -35.56
CA LYS A 43 16.33 57.92 -34.63
C LYS A 43 17.08 56.77 -33.98
N MET A 44 17.84 57.07 -32.91
CA MET A 44 18.41 56.04 -32.05
C MET A 44 17.28 55.15 -31.50
N ARG A 45 17.36 53.84 -31.75
CA ARG A 45 16.46 52.85 -31.14
C ARG A 45 17.14 52.23 -29.92
N ASN A 46 16.38 52.15 -28.82
CA ASN A 46 16.81 51.58 -27.55
C ASN A 46 17.52 50.23 -27.70
N HIS A 47 18.60 50.06 -26.93
CA HIS A 47 19.11 48.74 -26.58
C HIS A 47 18.07 48.01 -25.72
N ASN A 48 17.19 47.24 -26.36
CA ASN A 48 16.46 46.20 -25.65
C ASN A 48 17.46 45.17 -25.13
N ILE A 49 17.42 44.93 -23.82
CA ILE A 49 18.16 43.85 -23.17
C ILE A 49 17.60 42.53 -23.71
N ASN A 50 18.31 41.94 -24.68
CA ASN A 50 17.93 40.67 -25.27
C ASN A 50 18.06 39.57 -24.22
N GLY A 51 16.93 39.19 -23.61
CA GLY A 51 16.80 37.85 -23.04
C GLY A 51 17.13 36.84 -24.14
N TYR A 52 18.08 35.93 -23.87
CA TYR A 52 18.59 34.97 -24.85
C TYR A 52 17.42 34.22 -25.53
N PRO A 53 17.18 34.39 -26.84
CA PRO A 53 16.02 33.81 -27.46
C PRO A 53 16.23 32.30 -27.60
N ILE A 54 15.46 31.52 -26.85
CA ILE A 54 15.46 30.04 -26.87
C ILE A 54 15.30 29.49 -28.31
N ARG A 55 14.62 30.26 -29.19
CA ARG A 55 14.54 30.01 -30.64
C ARG A 55 15.89 29.85 -31.34
N SER A 56 16.94 30.55 -30.90
CA SER A 56 18.27 30.50 -31.52
C SER A 56 19.02 29.19 -31.26
N VAL A 57 18.83 28.57 -30.09
CA VAL A 57 19.45 27.29 -29.72
C VAL A 57 18.80 26.14 -30.49
N PHE A 58 17.46 26.08 -30.50
CA PHE A 58 16.72 25.11 -31.31
C PHE A 58 16.95 25.29 -32.81
N GLY A 59 17.20 26.51 -33.31
CA GLY A 59 17.61 26.75 -34.69
C GLY A 59 18.91 26.03 -35.06
N ARG A 60 19.95 26.17 -34.22
CA ARG A 60 21.31 25.64 -34.45
C ARG A 60 21.46 24.12 -34.25
N MET A 61 20.51 23.46 -33.57
CA MET A 61 20.55 22.02 -33.36
C MET A 61 20.32 21.21 -34.66
N GLY A 62 21.24 20.29 -34.97
CA GLY A 62 21.14 19.39 -36.11
C GLY A 62 19.95 18.42 -36.04
N ARG A 63 19.40 18.03 -37.21
CA ARG A 63 18.19 17.19 -37.33
C ARG A 63 18.25 15.89 -36.50
N LYS A 64 19.42 15.23 -36.47
CA LYS A 64 19.62 14.00 -35.68
C LYS A 64 19.48 14.23 -34.16
N PHE A 65 19.95 15.37 -33.64
CA PHE A 65 19.85 15.71 -32.21
C PHE A 65 18.42 16.11 -31.83
N LYS A 66 17.71 16.84 -32.72
CA LYS A 66 16.27 17.13 -32.57
C LYS A 66 15.43 15.86 -32.46
N ILE A 67 15.69 14.86 -33.31
CA ILE A 67 15.01 13.56 -33.26
C ILE A 67 15.32 12.81 -31.95
N ARG A 68 16.58 12.80 -31.48
CA ARG A 68 16.94 12.20 -30.19
C ARG A 68 16.22 12.85 -29.01
N LEU A 69 16.14 14.19 -28.98
CA LEU A 69 15.39 14.91 -27.95
C LEU A 69 13.87 14.66 -28.02
N LEU A 70 13.30 14.54 -29.23
CA LEU A 70 11.90 14.18 -29.40
C LEU A 70 11.62 12.77 -28.85
N ILE A 71 12.48 11.79 -29.17
CA ILE A 71 12.37 10.42 -28.63
C ILE A 71 12.50 10.43 -27.10
N ALA A 72 13.48 11.16 -26.55
CA ALA A 72 13.63 11.28 -25.10
C ALA A 72 12.40 11.92 -24.42
N ALA A 73 11.80 12.94 -25.04
CA ALA A 73 10.57 13.57 -24.55
C ALA A 73 9.36 12.63 -24.64
N ILE A 74 9.23 11.83 -25.70
CA ILE A 74 8.18 10.80 -25.83
C ILE A 74 8.36 9.71 -24.78
N VAL A 75 9.59 9.20 -24.57
CA VAL A 75 9.88 8.20 -23.53
C VAL A 75 9.57 8.77 -22.14
N LEU A 76 10.00 10.00 -21.84
CA LEU A 76 9.68 10.68 -20.59
C LEU A 76 8.17 10.84 -20.39
N PHE A 77 7.43 11.23 -21.44
CA PHE A 77 5.97 11.31 -21.40
C PHE A 77 5.31 9.95 -21.15
N CYS A 78 5.72 8.90 -21.85
CA CYS A 78 5.24 7.53 -21.62
C CYS A 78 5.53 7.04 -20.19
N VAL A 79 6.71 7.35 -19.65
CA VAL A 79 7.07 7.06 -18.25
C VAL A 79 6.16 7.81 -17.27
N ILE A 80 5.95 9.12 -17.47
CA ILE A 80 5.05 9.92 -16.64
C ILE A 80 3.62 9.37 -16.70
N VAL A 81 3.10 9.06 -17.90
CA VAL A 81 1.77 8.45 -18.07
C VAL A 81 1.69 7.09 -17.38
N PHE A 82 2.70 6.24 -17.52
CA PHE A 82 2.72 4.92 -16.87
C PHE A 82 2.65 5.03 -15.34
N PHE A 83 3.47 5.90 -14.73
CA PHE A 83 3.49 6.09 -13.27
C PHE A 83 2.28 6.86 -12.71
N ASN A 84 1.56 7.64 -13.53
CA ASN A 84 0.37 8.40 -13.11
C ASN A 84 -0.96 7.78 -13.56
N SER A 85 -0.96 6.56 -14.12
CA SER A 85 -2.16 5.87 -14.61
C SER A 85 -2.34 4.49 -13.97
N PRO A 86 -3.54 3.87 -14.09
CA PRO A 86 -3.78 2.51 -13.58
C PRO A 86 -2.89 1.42 -14.20
N LEU A 87 -2.18 1.71 -15.29
CA LEU A 87 -1.27 0.76 -15.95
C LEU A 87 -0.21 0.19 -14.99
N LEU A 88 0.31 1.01 -14.08
CA LEU A 88 1.24 0.58 -13.05
C LEU A 88 0.62 -0.45 -12.09
N THR A 89 -0.64 -0.28 -11.72
CA THR A 89 -1.37 -1.22 -10.84
C THR A 89 -1.67 -2.52 -11.58
N TYR A 90 -2.09 -2.47 -12.85
CA TYR A 90 -2.26 -3.68 -13.68
C TYR A 90 -0.95 -4.46 -13.83
N TRP A 91 0.16 -3.77 -14.08
CA TRP A 91 1.47 -4.41 -14.17
C TRP A 91 1.91 -5.05 -12.84
N ARG A 92 1.71 -4.37 -11.71
CA ARG A 92 2.01 -4.93 -10.38
C ARG A 92 1.14 -6.13 -10.04
N ARG A 93 -0.14 -6.11 -10.43
CA ARG A 93 -1.08 -7.23 -10.23
C ARG A 93 -0.69 -8.45 -11.06
N ALA A 94 -0.29 -8.27 -12.31
CA ALA A 94 0.02 -9.38 -13.21
C ALA A 94 1.21 -10.25 -12.73
N SER A 95 1.06 -11.56 -12.87
CA SER A 95 2.04 -12.61 -12.56
C SER A 95 3.44 -12.42 -13.15
N TRP A 96 3.58 -11.75 -14.30
CA TRP A 96 4.87 -11.45 -14.94
C TRP A 96 5.51 -10.14 -14.46
N GLY A 97 4.78 -9.31 -13.71
CA GLY A 97 5.28 -8.09 -13.08
C GLY A 97 5.73 -8.37 -11.66
N TYR A 98 4.88 -8.03 -10.68
CA TYR A 98 5.10 -8.37 -9.26
C TYR A 98 4.20 -9.51 -8.77
N GLY A 99 3.22 -9.96 -9.57
CA GLY A 99 2.33 -11.07 -9.18
C GLY A 99 1.40 -10.76 -8.02
N GLY A 100 0.97 -9.50 -7.87
CA GLY A 100 0.02 -9.09 -6.83
C GLY A 100 -1.30 -9.88 -6.83
N GLU A 101 -1.73 -10.42 -7.96
CA GLU A 101 -2.92 -11.29 -8.07
C GLU A 101 -2.81 -12.60 -7.27
N LYS A 102 -1.60 -13.02 -6.91
CA LYS A 102 -1.37 -14.21 -6.08
C LYS A 102 -1.65 -13.98 -4.59
N PHE A 103 -1.80 -12.73 -4.15
CA PHE A 103 -1.91 -12.38 -2.74
C PHE A 103 -3.26 -11.70 -2.44
N VAL A 104 -3.95 -12.24 -1.43
CA VAL A 104 -5.19 -11.68 -0.89
C VAL A 104 -4.96 -11.29 0.56
N ILE A 105 -5.24 -10.03 0.89
CA ILE A 105 -5.28 -9.56 2.28
C ILE A 105 -6.70 -9.78 2.79
N ILE A 106 -6.85 -10.44 3.93
CA ILE A 106 -8.11 -10.62 4.65
C ILE A 106 -8.05 -9.73 5.88
N LEU A 107 -8.95 -8.74 5.96
CA LEU A 107 -9.05 -7.83 7.09
C LEU A 107 -10.32 -8.11 7.88
N GLY A 108 -10.17 -8.58 9.12
CA GLY A 108 -11.28 -8.61 10.07
C GLY A 108 -11.69 -7.19 10.45
N ALA A 109 -12.91 -6.79 10.11
CA ALA A 109 -13.53 -5.51 10.46
C ALA A 109 -14.86 -5.75 11.22
N ASN A 110 -15.45 -4.71 11.81
CA ASN A 110 -16.58 -4.83 12.75
C ASN A 110 -16.31 -5.84 13.89
N VAL A 111 -15.10 -5.81 14.45
CA VAL A 111 -14.80 -6.49 15.71
C VAL A 111 -15.52 -5.73 16.83
N GLY A 112 -16.40 -6.40 17.57
CA GLY A 112 -17.34 -5.78 18.50
C GLY A 112 -18.48 -5.01 17.79
N GLY A 113 -19.43 -4.47 18.56
CA GLY A 113 -20.63 -3.81 18.02
C GLY A 113 -21.85 -4.72 17.86
N GLY A 114 -21.96 -5.77 18.69
CA GLY A 114 -23.12 -6.64 18.76
C GLY A 114 -24.31 -6.03 19.53
N VAL A 115 -25.26 -6.86 19.94
CA VAL A 115 -26.44 -6.42 20.73
C VAL A 115 -26.06 -5.89 22.11
N MET A 116 -24.94 -6.36 22.67
CA MET A 116 -24.53 -6.07 24.06
C MET A 116 -23.71 -4.78 24.20
N ASP A 117 -22.81 -4.49 23.26
CA ASP A 117 -21.92 -3.31 23.31
C ASP A 117 -21.98 -2.49 22.01
N TRP A 118 -22.37 -1.22 22.14
CA TRP A 118 -22.43 -0.29 21.03
C TRP A 118 -21.04 0.23 20.67
N LYS A 119 -20.65 0.07 19.40
CA LYS A 119 -19.36 0.51 18.86
C LYS A 119 -19.18 2.02 19.00
N GLY A 120 -18.24 2.43 19.85
CA GLY A 120 -17.96 3.83 20.15
C GLY A 120 -17.14 4.55 19.08
N ALA A 121 -16.92 5.86 19.29
CA ALA A 121 -16.25 6.73 18.33
C ALA A 121 -14.76 6.38 18.12
N ARG A 122 -14.11 5.75 19.12
CA ARG A 122 -12.71 5.32 19.04
C ARG A 122 -12.56 4.09 18.15
N GLU A 123 -13.45 3.13 18.33
CA GLU A 123 -13.53 1.86 17.60
C GLU A 123 -13.84 2.11 16.13
N TRP A 124 -14.79 3.01 15.83
CA TRP A 124 -15.06 3.50 14.47
C TRP A 124 -13.85 4.20 13.82
N ALA A 125 -13.07 4.94 14.60
CA ALA A 125 -11.87 5.62 14.08
C ALA A 125 -10.71 4.64 13.81
N ILE A 126 -10.49 3.66 14.70
CA ILE A 126 -9.52 2.55 14.50
C ILE A 126 -9.87 1.81 13.20
N GLU A 127 -11.12 1.37 13.04
CA GLU A 127 -11.54 0.66 11.84
C GLU A 127 -11.33 1.48 10.56
N ARG A 128 -11.77 2.74 10.57
CA ARG A 128 -11.64 3.60 9.39
C ARG A 128 -10.18 3.77 8.98
N ASP A 129 -9.28 3.99 9.94
CA ASP A 129 -7.86 4.22 9.65
C ASP A 129 -7.14 2.93 9.26
N SER A 130 -7.49 1.81 9.90
CA SER A 130 -7.06 0.44 9.56
C SER A 130 -7.47 0.04 8.14
N VAL A 131 -8.76 0.10 7.81
CA VAL A 131 -9.31 -0.17 6.46
C VAL A 131 -8.66 0.75 5.43
N ARG A 132 -8.49 2.04 5.73
CA ARG A 132 -7.84 3.00 4.82
C ARG A 132 -6.37 2.67 4.59
N ASN A 133 -5.65 2.20 5.61
CA ASN A 133 -4.26 1.75 5.50
C ASN A 133 -4.14 0.53 4.58
N LYS A 134 -4.85 -0.57 4.89
CA LYS A 134 -4.82 -1.80 4.08
C LYS A 134 -5.27 -1.55 2.64
N LYS A 135 -6.35 -0.78 2.43
CA LYS A 135 -6.87 -0.45 1.09
C LYS A 135 -5.85 0.32 0.24
N LYS A 136 -5.09 1.24 0.84
CA LYS A 136 -4.00 1.94 0.14
C LYS A 136 -2.85 1.00 -0.21
N TYR A 137 -2.47 0.10 0.70
CA TYR A 137 -1.38 -0.84 0.47
C TYR A 137 -1.71 -1.85 -0.65
N ALA A 138 -2.90 -2.47 -0.58
CA ALA A 138 -3.40 -3.40 -1.60
C ALA A 138 -3.49 -2.74 -2.98
N ALA A 139 -4.15 -1.57 -3.09
CA ALA A 139 -4.27 -0.85 -4.36
C ALA A 139 -2.92 -0.41 -4.96
N LYS A 140 -1.92 -0.13 -4.11
CA LYS A 140 -0.57 0.25 -4.57
C LYS A 140 0.17 -0.93 -5.22
N TRP A 141 0.01 -2.14 -4.69
CA TRP A 141 0.74 -3.33 -5.12
C TRP A 141 -0.07 -4.33 -5.96
N GLY A 142 -1.34 -4.04 -6.20
CA GLY A 142 -2.21 -4.87 -7.05
C GLY A 142 -2.81 -6.08 -6.33
N TYR A 143 -2.62 -6.20 -5.01
CA TYR A 143 -3.25 -7.23 -4.18
C TYR A 143 -4.75 -7.02 -4.13
N GLU A 144 -5.44 -8.11 -3.79
CA GLU A 144 -6.84 -8.05 -3.41
C GLU A 144 -6.97 -7.75 -1.90
N LEU A 145 -8.04 -7.07 -1.50
CA LEU A 145 -8.39 -6.84 -0.10
C LEU A 145 -9.83 -7.31 0.14
N GLU A 146 -9.99 -8.41 0.85
CA GLU A 146 -11.26 -8.86 1.39
C GLU A 146 -11.45 -8.28 2.79
N ILE A 147 -12.51 -7.49 2.97
CA ILE A 147 -12.91 -6.99 4.29
C ILE A 147 -14.02 -7.91 4.78
N VAL A 148 -13.77 -8.66 5.84
CA VAL A 148 -14.73 -9.60 6.43
C VAL A 148 -15.32 -9.01 7.69
N ASP A 149 -16.63 -9.18 7.84
CA ASP A 149 -17.41 -8.64 8.94
C ASP A 149 -17.42 -9.63 10.11
N MET A 150 -16.73 -9.29 11.20
CA MET A 150 -16.53 -10.10 12.41
C MET A 150 -17.60 -9.81 13.48
N SER A 151 -18.75 -9.25 13.09
CA SER A 151 -19.85 -8.99 14.02
C SER A 151 -20.50 -10.28 14.53
N THR A 152 -20.77 -10.36 15.84
CA THR A 152 -21.32 -11.53 16.53
C THR A 152 -22.61 -12.04 15.87
N LYS A 153 -22.51 -13.09 15.06
CA LYS A 153 -23.65 -13.73 14.39
C LYS A 153 -24.18 -14.89 15.22
N LYS A 154 -25.49 -15.20 15.11
CA LYS A 154 -26.12 -16.31 15.85
C LYS A 154 -25.39 -17.67 15.75
N ARG A 155 -24.72 -17.97 14.63
CA ARG A 155 -23.90 -19.19 14.44
C ARG A 155 -22.66 -19.22 15.37
N TYR A 156 -22.18 -18.06 15.78
CA TYR A 156 -20.99 -17.82 16.59
C TYR A 156 -21.31 -17.13 17.93
N ALA A 157 -22.60 -16.92 18.24
CA ALA A 157 -23.08 -16.18 19.42
C ALA A 157 -23.10 -17.01 20.72
N HIS A 158 -22.53 -18.21 20.72
CA HIS A 158 -22.00 -18.77 21.94
C HIS A 158 -20.64 -18.08 22.16
N GLU A 159 -20.44 -17.46 23.32
CA GLU A 159 -19.31 -16.58 23.73
C GLU A 159 -17.90 -17.14 23.39
N TRP A 160 -17.83 -18.45 23.18
CA TRP A 160 -16.68 -19.28 22.89
C TRP A 160 -16.35 -19.45 21.39
N ARG A 161 -17.13 -18.86 20.46
CA ARG A 161 -16.99 -19.07 18.99
C ARG A 161 -16.59 -17.82 18.17
N GLU A 162 -16.44 -16.65 18.78
CA GLU A 162 -16.30 -15.39 18.03
C GLU A 162 -14.96 -15.24 17.28
N SER A 163 -13.85 -15.67 17.87
CA SER A 163 -12.52 -15.58 17.23
C SER A 163 -12.29 -16.67 16.17
N TRP A 164 -12.99 -17.80 16.32
CA TRP A 164 -12.96 -18.93 15.40
C TRP A 164 -13.42 -18.58 13.98
N GLU A 165 -14.19 -17.51 13.79
CA GLU A 165 -14.67 -17.05 12.48
C GLU A 165 -13.56 -16.88 11.43
N LYS A 166 -12.32 -16.60 11.87
CA LYS A 166 -11.10 -16.54 11.04
C LYS A 166 -11.00 -17.72 10.07
N VAL A 167 -11.15 -18.94 10.58
CA VAL A 167 -11.06 -20.20 9.83
C VAL A 167 -12.08 -20.25 8.69
N ASP A 168 -13.32 -19.86 8.99
CA ASP A 168 -14.44 -19.89 8.05
C ASP A 168 -14.31 -18.79 6.98
N TYR A 169 -13.75 -17.62 7.32
CA TYR A 169 -13.46 -16.54 6.36
C TYR A 169 -12.25 -16.81 5.48
N VAL A 170 -11.18 -17.43 5.99
CA VAL A 170 -10.06 -17.90 5.15
C VAL A 170 -10.58 -18.89 4.10
N ARG A 171 -11.36 -19.90 4.52
CA ARG A 171 -11.99 -20.88 3.60
C ARG A 171 -12.88 -20.21 2.55
N LYS A 172 -13.74 -19.25 2.94
CA LYS A 172 -14.59 -18.49 1.99
C LYS A 172 -13.77 -17.66 1.01
N THR A 173 -12.73 -16.98 1.48
CA THR A 173 -11.85 -16.15 0.65
C THR A 173 -11.08 -17.00 -0.36
N MET A 174 -10.58 -18.18 0.05
CA MET A 174 -9.95 -19.15 -0.85
C MET A 174 -10.89 -19.64 -1.96
N ARG A 175 -12.20 -19.75 -1.71
CA ARG A 175 -13.19 -20.07 -2.75
C ARG A 175 -13.51 -18.88 -3.66
N LYS A 176 -13.53 -17.66 -3.11
CA LYS A 176 -13.82 -16.41 -3.85
C LYS A 176 -12.69 -16.03 -4.82
N TYR A 177 -11.44 -16.29 -4.47
CA TYR A 177 -10.25 -15.87 -5.24
C TYR A 177 -9.40 -17.07 -5.70
N PRO A 178 -9.86 -17.86 -6.69
CA PRO A 178 -9.23 -19.13 -7.07
C PRO A 178 -7.77 -18.99 -7.53
N ASN A 179 -7.42 -17.86 -8.17
CA ASN A 179 -6.08 -17.61 -8.70
C ASN A 179 -5.05 -17.21 -7.61
N ALA A 180 -5.50 -16.92 -6.39
CA ALA A 180 -4.62 -16.54 -5.30
C ALA A 180 -3.95 -17.76 -4.66
N GLU A 181 -2.66 -17.59 -4.37
CA GLU A 181 -1.77 -18.60 -3.76
C GLU A 181 -1.62 -18.38 -2.26
N TRP A 182 -1.54 -17.13 -1.81
CA TRP A 182 -1.30 -16.75 -0.41
C TRP A 182 -2.38 -15.81 0.13
N PHE A 183 -2.82 -16.10 1.34
CA PHE A 183 -3.88 -15.40 2.06
C PHE A 183 -3.29 -14.85 3.35
N TRP A 184 -3.21 -13.53 3.47
CA TRP A 184 -2.67 -12.84 4.65
C TRP A 184 -3.83 -12.39 5.53
N TRP A 185 -4.02 -13.03 6.68
CA TRP A 185 -4.94 -12.55 7.70
C TRP A 185 -4.33 -11.36 8.45
N LEU A 186 -5.14 -10.32 8.66
CA LEU A 186 -4.83 -9.16 9.47
C LEU A 186 -6.01 -8.80 10.38
N ASP A 187 -5.73 -8.68 11.68
CA ASP A 187 -6.69 -8.15 12.64
C ASP A 187 -6.89 -6.64 12.46
N LEU A 188 -8.03 -6.14 12.97
CA LEU A 188 -8.44 -4.75 12.85
C LEU A 188 -7.39 -3.79 13.43
N ASN A 189 -6.76 -4.17 14.54
CA ASN A 189 -5.84 -3.35 15.33
C ASN A 189 -4.39 -3.36 14.79
N THR A 190 -4.20 -3.76 13.53
CA THR A 190 -2.89 -3.72 12.84
C THR A 190 -2.74 -2.50 11.91
N PHE A 191 -1.51 -2.08 11.63
CA PHE A 191 -1.21 -0.99 10.70
C PHE A 191 0.07 -1.27 9.89
N VAL A 192 -0.02 -1.18 8.55
CA VAL A 192 1.14 -1.30 7.64
C VAL A 192 1.95 -0.03 7.71
N MET A 193 3.16 -0.12 8.25
CA MET A 193 4.07 0.99 8.47
C MET A 193 4.89 1.30 7.22
N GLU A 194 5.22 0.27 6.43
CA GLU A 194 6.04 0.35 5.22
C GLU A 194 5.25 0.10 3.92
N PRO A 195 4.52 1.11 3.42
CA PRO A 195 3.84 1.00 2.13
C PRO A 195 4.80 1.04 0.93
N SER A 196 6.10 1.20 1.16
CA SER A 196 7.12 1.54 0.16
C SER A 196 7.56 0.37 -0.73
N TYR A 197 7.38 -0.88 -0.28
CA TYR A 197 7.76 -2.11 -1.00
C TYR A 197 6.69 -3.23 -0.88
N PRO A 198 6.70 -4.26 -1.76
CA PRO A 198 5.75 -5.37 -1.74
C PRO A 198 6.14 -6.49 -0.75
N LEU A 199 5.19 -7.39 -0.45
CA LEU A 199 5.36 -8.56 0.43
C LEU A 199 6.36 -9.56 -0.17
N GLN A 200 6.41 -9.65 -1.49
CA GLN A 200 7.33 -10.49 -2.26
C GLN A 200 8.77 -10.15 -1.86
N ARG A 201 9.16 -8.89 -2.02
CA ARG A 201 10.48 -8.38 -1.63
C ARG A 201 10.70 -8.38 -0.11
N HIS A 202 9.65 -8.19 0.68
CA HIS A 202 9.75 -8.21 2.14
C HIS A 202 10.10 -9.60 2.68
N LEU A 203 9.44 -10.64 2.14
CA LEU A 203 9.35 -11.95 2.78
C LEU A 203 9.50 -13.11 1.78
N PHE A 204 8.71 -13.14 0.70
CA PHE A 204 8.52 -14.36 -0.10
C PHE A 204 9.63 -14.65 -1.12
N GLU A 205 10.39 -13.66 -1.58
CA GLU A 205 11.53 -13.84 -2.49
C GLU A 205 12.66 -14.65 -1.81
N ASP A 206 12.93 -14.37 -0.53
CA ASP A 206 13.97 -15.01 0.29
C ASP A 206 13.36 -15.78 1.48
N LEU A 207 12.26 -16.51 1.29
CA LEU A 207 11.48 -17.09 2.40
C LEU A 207 12.31 -18.03 3.31
N ASN A 208 13.21 -18.85 2.75
CA ASN A 208 14.12 -19.73 3.50
C ASN A 208 15.07 -18.98 4.46
N LYS A 209 15.35 -17.70 4.22
CA LYS A 209 16.27 -16.90 5.03
C LYS A 209 15.58 -16.32 6.27
N HIS A 210 14.28 -16.08 6.18
CA HIS A 210 13.50 -15.36 7.18
C HIS A 210 12.66 -16.29 8.07
N VAL A 211 12.28 -17.46 7.57
CA VAL A 211 11.54 -18.46 8.34
C VAL A 211 12.50 -19.33 9.15
N TYR A 212 12.23 -19.44 10.45
CA TYR A 212 12.74 -20.53 11.27
C TYR A 212 11.65 -21.60 11.44
N ARG A 213 12.08 -22.86 11.54
CA ARG A 213 11.17 -24.02 11.62
C ARG A 213 11.31 -24.79 12.93
N ASP A 214 12.49 -24.75 13.53
CA ASP A 214 12.71 -25.28 14.86
C ASP A 214 12.15 -24.31 15.90
N ILE A 215 11.09 -24.73 16.60
CA ILE A 215 10.48 -23.93 17.67
C ILE A 215 11.47 -23.61 18.79
N ASN A 216 12.56 -24.37 18.95
CA ASN A 216 13.58 -24.08 19.95
C ASN A 216 14.33 -22.74 19.77
N GLU A 217 14.24 -22.09 18.60
CA GLU A 217 14.76 -20.71 18.42
C GLU A 217 13.97 -19.67 19.24
N TYR A 218 12.68 -19.94 19.48
CA TYR A 218 11.86 -19.18 20.42
C TYR A 218 10.68 -20.02 20.91
N ASN A 219 10.68 -20.39 22.18
CA ASN A 219 9.72 -21.34 22.74
C ASN A 219 9.14 -20.82 24.07
N PRO A 220 8.33 -19.74 24.06
CA PRO A 220 7.72 -19.20 25.28
C PRO A 220 6.82 -20.22 26.00
N LEU A 221 6.24 -21.17 25.23
CA LEU A 221 5.34 -22.21 25.70
C LEU A 221 6.05 -23.46 26.26
N ASN A 222 7.38 -23.54 26.18
CA ASN A 222 8.18 -24.73 26.54
C ASN A 222 7.71 -26.05 25.85
N ILE A 223 7.23 -25.96 24.61
CA ILE A 223 6.82 -27.12 23.80
C ILE A 223 8.03 -28.04 23.57
N THR A 224 7.91 -29.32 23.91
CA THR A 224 9.01 -30.28 23.75
C THR A 224 9.27 -30.56 22.27
N HIS A 225 10.49 -30.30 21.80
CA HIS A 225 10.88 -30.48 20.39
C HIS A 225 12.38 -30.77 20.23
N PRO A 226 12.82 -31.63 19.29
CA PRO A 226 12.01 -32.52 18.46
C PRO A 226 11.34 -33.64 19.28
N LEU A 227 10.29 -34.26 18.72
CA LEU A 227 9.72 -35.46 19.32
C LEU A 227 10.59 -36.69 19.01
N THR A 228 10.70 -37.59 19.98
CA THR A 228 11.53 -38.82 19.92
C THR A 228 10.71 -40.11 19.84
N ASP A 229 9.40 -39.97 19.58
CA ASP A 229 8.45 -41.08 19.50
C ASP A 229 8.77 -42.06 18.36
N ILE A 230 8.75 -43.36 18.66
CA ILE A 230 9.19 -44.45 17.77
C ILE A 230 8.29 -44.60 16.53
N TYR A 231 7.01 -44.18 16.61
CA TYR A 231 6.05 -44.28 15.52
C TYR A 231 6.12 -43.10 14.52
N LEU A 232 6.98 -42.11 14.77
CA LEU A 232 7.20 -40.97 13.89
C LEU A 232 8.20 -41.31 12.79
N ASP A 233 8.03 -40.71 11.61
CA ASP A 233 9.02 -40.78 10.54
C ASP A 233 10.20 -39.82 10.79
N ASN A 234 11.29 -40.02 10.06
CA ASN A 234 12.50 -39.20 10.19
C ASN A 234 12.25 -37.71 9.93
N GLU A 235 11.20 -37.36 9.18
CA GLU A 235 10.81 -35.97 8.93
C GLU A 235 10.03 -35.37 10.11
N ALA A 236 9.17 -36.14 10.76
CA ALA A 236 8.42 -35.74 11.96
C ALA A 236 9.30 -35.62 13.22
N GLN A 237 10.40 -36.38 13.26
CA GLN A 237 11.47 -36.28 14.27
C GLN A 237 12.49 -35.17 13.94
N SER A 238 12.48 -34.62 12.72
CA SER A 238 13.37 -33.52 12.34
C SER A 238 12.89 -32.21 12.95
N PRO A 239 13.75 -31.44 13.67
CA PRO A 239 13.35 -30.14 14.21
C PRO A 239 12.97 -29.11 13.13
N VAL A 240 13.36 -29.35 11.87
CA VAL A 240 13.09 -28.47 10.71
C VAL A 240 12.19 -29.11 9.64
N GLY A 241 11.64 -30.30 9.89
CA GLY A 241 10.93 -31.08 8.87
C GLY A 241 11.83 -31.37 7.67
N ASP A 242 11.29 -31.22 6.45
CA ASP A 242 12.03 -31.37 5.19
C ASP A 242 12.98 -30.22 4.82
N ASN A 243 13.02 -29.15 5.63
CA ASN A 243 13.84 -27.96 5.42
C ASN A 243 13.63 -27.24 4.06
N LYS A 244 12.41 -27.27 3.49
CA LYS A 244 12.08 -26.55 2.24
C LYS A 244 11.03 -25.48 2.47
N ALA A 245 11.27 -24.22 2.07
CA ALA A 245 10.21 -23.20 2.07
C ALA A 245 8.96 -23.60 1.26
N ASN A 246 9.12 -24.41 0.21
CA ASN A 246 8.00 -24.85 -0.62
C ASN A 246 7.02 -25.81 0.07
N SER A 247 7.41 -26.44 1.20
CA SER A 247 6.49 -27.25 2.02
C SER A 247 5.70 -26.39 3.01
N LEU A 248 6.09 -25.14 3.26
CA LEU A 248 5.37 -24.27 4.19
C LEU A 248 4.00 -23.88 3.65
N ASN A 249 2.98 -24.09 4.48
CA ASN A 249 1.59 -23.74 4.20
C ASN A 249 1.02 -22.73 5.20
N LEU A 250 1.56 -22.68 6.42
CA LEU A 250 1.21 -21.70 7.45
C LEU A 250 2.47 -20.95 7.89
N LEU A 251 2.42 -19.62 7.87
CA LEU A 251 3.47 -18.74 8.40
C LEU A 251 2.87 -17.84 9.48
N LEU A 252 3.40 -17.90 10.69
CA LEU A 252 2.93 -17.07 11.81
C LEU A 252 4.10 -16.58 12.66
N THR A 253 3.82 -15.69 13.61
CA THR A 253 4.82 -15.18 14.57
C THR A 253 4.52 -15.67 15.96
N GLN A 254 5.55 -15.86 16.76
CA GLN A 254 5.40 -16.10 18.20
C GLN A 254 5.66 -14.81 18.99
N ASP A 255 4.86 -14.56 20.02
CA ASP A 255 4.94 -13.41 20.92
C ASP A 255 5.28 -13.84 22.36
N CYS A 256 5.13 -12.95 23.35
CA CYS A 256 5.43 -13.27 24.75
C CYS A 256 4.55 -14.38 25.35
N SER A 257 3.38 -14.64 24.77
CA SER A 257 2.37 -15.62 25.25
C SER A 257 2.38 -16.93 24.48
N GLY A 258 2.76 -16.93 23.18
CA GLY A 258 2.66 -18.12 22.35
C GLY A 258 2.55 -17.79 20.87
N PHE A 259 1.65 -18.47 20.16
CA PHE A 259 1.40 -18.27 18.73
C PHE A 259 0.46 -17.08 18.53
N ASN A 260 0.90 -16.06 17.79
CA ASN A 260 0.06 -14.90 17.50
C ASN A 260 -0.67 -15.02 16.15
N LEU A 261 -2.00 -14.87 16.19
CA LEU A 261 -2.89 -14.95 15.02
C LEU A 261 -3.49 -13.60 14.59
N GLY A 262 -2.86 -12.49 14.96
CA GLY A 262 -3.22 -11.14 14.48
C GLY A 262 -2.60 -10.76 13.13
N SER A 263 -1.54 -11.47 12.72
CA SER A 263 -0.93 -11.38 11.39
C SER A 263 -0.29 -12.72 11.01
N PHE A 264 -0.93 -13.46 10.11
CA PHE A 264 -0.44 -14.77 9.65
C PHE A 264 -0.78 -15.03 8.18
N PHE A 265 0.00 -15.87 7.51
CA PHE A 265 -0.20 -16.24 6.11
C PHE A 265 -0.59 -17.71 5.99
N MET A 266 -1.61 -18.01 5.19
CA MET A 266 -1.93 -19.36 4.74
C MET A 266 -1.78 -19.49 3.24
N ARG A 267 -1.13 -20.55 2.78
CA ARG A 267 -1.02 -20.92 1.38
C ARG A 267 -2.24 -21.75 0.96
N ARG A 268 -2.70 -21.62 -0.28
CA ARG A 268 -3.65 -22.57 -0.87
C ARG A 268 -2.97 -23.92 -1.05
N SER A 269 -3.48 -24.95 -0.36
CA SER A 269 -3.09 -26.35 -0.59
C SER A 269 -4.12 -27.31 0.01
N ALA A 270 -4.03 -28.59 -0.33
CA ALA A 270 -4.84 -29.65 0.29
C ALA A 270 -4.52 -29.83 1.79
N TRP A 271 -3.34 -29.40 2.25
CA TRP A 271 -3.04 -29.31 3.69
C TRP A 271 -3.89 -28.23 4.36
N THR A 272 -3.98 -27.06 3.73
CA THR A 272 -4.74 -25.92 4.26
C THR A 272 -6.24 -26.19 4.34
N GLU A 273 -6.80 -26.93 3.39
CA GLU A 273 -8.21 -27.35 3.49
C GLU A 273 -8.44 -28.27 4.71
N ARG A 274 -7.54 -29.25 4.93
CA ARG A 274 -7.62 -30.19 6.07
C ARG A 274 -7.39 -29.52 7.43
N ILE A 275 -6.40 -28.64 7.56
CA ILE A 275 -6.18 -27.93 8.83
C ILE A 275 -7.39 -27.05 9.14
N LEU A 276 -7.98 -26.34 8.17
CA LEU A 276 -9.16 -25.51 8.40
C LEU A 276 -10.40 -26.35 8.77
N ASP A 277 -10.53 -27.57 8.26
CA ASP A 277 -11.61 -28.50 8.64
C ASP A 277 -11.44 -28.98 10.08
N MET A 278 -10.23 -29.43 10.45
CA MET A 278 -9.91 -29.91 11.80
C MET A 278 -9.88 -28.79 12.85
N TRP A 279 -9.42 -27.59 12.50
CA TRP A 279 -9.42 -26.44 13.41
C TRP A 279 -10.86 -26.06 13.76
N TRP A 280 -11.80 -26.11 12.79
CA TRP A 280 -13.23 -25.94 13.02
C TRP A 280 -13.94 -27.18 13.64
N ASP A 281 -13.21 -28.18 14.14
CA ASP A 281 -13.85 -29.38 14.71
C ASP A 281 -14.51 -29.10 16.08
N PRO A 282 -15.76 -29.54 16.31
CA PRO A 282 -16.44 -29.42 17.61
C PRO A 282 -15.66 -29.98 18.80
N VAL A 283 -14.82 -31.00 18.62
CA VAL A 283 -13.98 -31.53 19.70
C VAL A 283 -13.02 -30.46 20.22
N LEU A 284 -12.41 -29.66 19.33
CA LEU A 284 -11.54 -28.57 19.74
C LEU A 284 -12.37 -27.46 20.39
N TYR A 285 -13.30 -26.85 19.64
CA TYR A 285 -13.94 -25.62 20.11
C TYR A 285 -15.09 -25.83 21.12
N GLU A 286 -15.67 -27.03 21.28
CA GLU A 286 -16.74 -27.30 22.28
C GLU A 286 -16.24 -28.01 23.53
N GLN A 287 -15.22 -28.87 23.46
CA GLN A 287 -14.77 -29.61 24.65
C GLN A 287 -13.64 -28.90 25.42
N LYS A 288 -12.82 -28.09 24.73
CA LYS A 288 -11.63 -27.45 25.32
C LYS A 288 -11.73 -25.94 25.53
N HIS A 289 -12.83 -25.29 25.14
CA HIS A 289 -13.02 -23.84 25.35
C HIS A 289 -12.99 -23.38 26.82
N MET A 290 -13.24 -24.27 27.78
CA MET A 290 -13.12 -23.97 29.21
C MET A 290 -11.67 -24.08 29.73
N GLU A 291 -10.77 -24.69 28.96
CA GLU A 291 -9.33 -24.81 29.24
C GLU A 291 -8.49 -23.80 28.44
N TRP A 292 -9.03 -23.28 27.33
CA TRP A 292 -8.32 -22.40 26.39
C TRP A 292 -8.73 -20.93 26.52
N GLU A 293 -7.89 -20.14 27.18
CA GLU A 293 -8.06 -18.71 27.36
C GLU A 293 -7.95 -17.93 26.03
N HIS A 294 -7.04 -18.33 25.14
CA HIS A 294 -6.83 -17.71 23.83
C HIS A 294 -7.56 -18.42 22.68
N LYS A 295 -8.60 -19.20 23.00
CA LYS A 295 -9.59 -19.77 22.05
C LYS A 295 -8.96 -20.51 20.85
N GLU A 296 -8.86 -19.88 19.68
CA GLU A 296 -8.35 -20.51 18.45
C GLU A 296 -6.83 -20.58 18.39
N GLN A 297 -6.12 -19.73 19.16
CA GLN A 297 -4.66 -19.74 19.29
C GLN A 297 -4.21 -21.01 20.03
N ASP A 298 -4.69 -21.23 21.25
CA ASP A 298 -4.39 -22.43 22.05
C ASP A 298 -4.75 -23.72 21.31
N ALA A 299 -5.84 -23.71 20.54
CA ALA A 299 -6.22 -24.85 19.69
C ALA A 299 -5.18 -25.16 18.61
N LEU A 300 -4.59 -24.13 17.98
CA LEU A 300 -3.51 -24.29 17.01
C LEU A 300 -2.22 -24.78 17.68
N GLU A 301 -1.91 -24.30 18.88
CA GLU A 301 -0.77 -24.75 19.68
C GLU A 301 -0.90 -26.22 20.09
N GLN A 302 -2.11 -26.64 20.49
CA GLN A 302 -2.41 -28.05 20.77
C GLN A 302 -2.29 -28.92 19.52
N MET A 303 -2.81 -28.47 18.37
CA MET A 303 -2.65 -29.18 17.09
C MET A 303 -1.18 -29.27 16.67
N TYR A 304 -0.41 -28.18 16.79
CA TYR A 304 1.03 -28.17 16.52
C TYR A 304 1.77 -29.16 17.44
N THR A 305 1.51 -29.12 18.74
CA THR A 305 2.14 -30.01 19.73
C THR A 305 1.81 -31.48 19.47
N SER A 306 0.55 -31.78 19.13
CA SER A 306 0.06 -33.17 18.99
C SER A 306 0.32 -33.79 17.62
N LEU A 307 0.34 -33.00 16.54
CA LEU A 307 0.22 -33.52 15.17
C LEU A 307 1.46 -33.18 14.32
N PRO A 308 2.31 -34.17 14.00
CA PRO A 308 3.53 -33.93 13.22
C PRO A 308 3.28 -33.32 11.84
N TRP A 309 2.22 -33.74 11.16
CA TRP A 309 1.82 -33.22 9.86
C TRP A 309 1.38 -31.75 9.92
N VAL A 310 1.08 -31.20 11.09
CA VAL A 310 0.86 -29.76 11.27
C VAL A 310 2.21 -29.05 11.38
N ARG A 311 3.12 -29.53 12.23
CA ARG A 311 4.47 -28.96 12.42
C ARG A 311 5.29 -28.93 11.12
N GLN A 312 5.26 -30.01 10.35
CA GLN A 312 5.96 -30.16 9.05
C GLN A 312 5.54 -29.13 7.98
N HIS A 313 4.46 -28.38 8.20
CA HIS A 313 3.94 -27.39 7.26
C HIS A 313 3.76 -25.98 7.87
N THR A 314 4.13 -25.80 9.14
CA THR A 314 4.17 -24.51 9.83
C THR A 314 5.60 -23.97 9.86
N GLY A 315 5.74 -22.67 9.59
CA GLY A 315 6.98 -21.92 9.72
C GLY A 315 6.77 -20.68 10.57
N PHE A 316 7.77 -20.32 11.36
CA PHE A 316 7.73 -19.16 12.22
C PHE A 316 8.55 -18.01 11.63
N LEU A 317 8.07 -16.79 11.85
CA LEU A 317 8.75 -15.56 11.46
C LEU A 317 9.16 -14.77 12.71
N PRO A 318 10.28 -14.03 12.68
CA PRO A 318 10.61 -13.05 13.71
C PRO A 318 9.45 -12.07 13.86
N GLN A 319 8.95 -11.87 15.09
CA GLN A 319 7.68 -11.17 15.31
C GLN A 319 7.65 -9.79 14.65
N ARG A 320 8.72 -9.01 14.86
CA ARG A 320 8.86 -7.65 14.29
C ARG A 320 8.78 -7.58 12.77
N MET A 321 9.03 -8.69 12.06
CA MET A 321 9.00 -8.75 10.61
C MET A 321 7.59 -8.58 10.04
N ILE A 322 6.56 -9.18 10.66
CA ILE A 322 5.18 -9.10 10.14
C ILE A 322 4.12 -8.76 11.19
N ASN A 323 4.49 -8.56 12.45
CA ASN A 323 3.58 -8.48 13.58
C ASN A 323 4.20 -7.77 14.82
N SER A 324 5.02 -6.73 14.61
CA SER A 324 5.66 -5.99 15.70
C SER A 324 4.63 -5.40 16.67
N PHE A 325 4.98 -5.25 17.93
CA PHE A 325 4.07 -4.74 18.97
C PHE A 325 4.40 -3.30 19.38
N PRO A 326 3.42 -2.50 19.81
CA PRO A 326 3.69 -1.25 20.53
C PRO A 326 4.42 -1.55 21.86
N PRO A 327 5.24 -0.63 22.39
CA PRO A 327 5.99 -0.84 23.64
C PRO A 327 5.17 -1.23 24.88
N ALA A 328 3.86 -1.02 24.86
CA ALA A 328 2.95 -1.33 25.97
C ALA A 328 2.16 -2.65 25.78
N ALA A 329 2.40 -3.42 24.71
CA ALA A 329 1.98 -4.83 24.63
C ALA A 329 3.16 -5.72 25.03
N CYS A 330 2.94 -6.85 25.69
CA CYS A 330 4.02 -7.69 26.24
C CYS A 330 5.00 -6.93 27.18
N ASP A 331 4.53 -5.91 27.92
CA ASP A 331 5.33 -5.30 28.99
C ASP A 331 5.24 -6.16 30.24
N GLU A 332 6.36 -6.79 30.62
CA GLU A 332 6.52 -7.57 31.86
C GLU A 332 6.55 -6.69 33.14
N GLY A 333 5.99 -5.48 33.08
CA GLY A 333 6.07 -4.47 34.14
C GLY A 333 7.48 -3.92 34.36
N THR A 334 8.41 -4.17 33.43
CA THR A 334 9.80 -3.70 33.52
C THR A 334 10.01 -2.35 32.84
N GLY A 335 9.05 -1.90 32.02
CA GLY A 335 9.14 -0.65 31.25
C GLY A 335 10.25 -0.65 30.21
N LYS A 336 10.80 -1.83 29.87
CA LYS A 336 11.90 -1.98 28.91
C LYS A 336 11.37 -2.39 27.55
N VAL A 337 11.78 -1.66 26.52
CA VAL A 337 11.43 -2.00 25.13
C VAL A 337 12.23 -3.24 24.70
N SER A 338 11.56 -4.37 24.51
CA SER A 338 12.18 -5.59 23.99
C SER A 338 12.44 -5.48 22.48
N THR A 339 13.70 -5.68 22.08
CA THR A 339 14.14 -5.66 20.69
C THR A 339 13.61 -6.83 19.84
N ARG A 340 12.99 -7.84 20.46
CA ARG A 340 12.42 -9.02 19.76
C ARG A 340 10.97 -8.83 19.33
N HIS A 341 10.19 -8.11 20.13
CA HIS A 341 8.73 -8.00 19.98
C HIS A 341 8.30 -6.60 19.57
N HIS A 342 8.90 -5.56 20.15
CA HIS A 342 8.43 -4.19 19.98
C HIS A 342 8.91 -3.54 18.70
N TYR A 343 8.06 -2.68 18.14
CA TYR A 343 8.31 -1.92 16.92
C TYR A 343 9.58 -1.06 17.05
N ASN A 344 10.51 -1.22 16.11
CA ASN A 344 11.68 -0.36 15.95
C ASN A 344 11.53 0.58 14.73
N GLY A 345 11.65 1.88 14.98
CA GLY A 345 11.57 2.91 13.93
C GLY A 345 12.83 3.01 13.04
N ASP A 346 14.00 2.64 13.55
CA ASP A 346 15.27 2.71 12.81
C ASP A 346 15.43 1.52 11.86
N GLU A 347 15.02 0.33 12.30
CA GLU A 347 14.99 -0.90 11.48
C GLU A 347 13.77 -0.96 10.54
N ARG A 348 12.81 -0.02 10.67
CA ARG A 348 11.64 0.15 9.79
C ARG A 348 10.74 -1.08 9.72
N ASP A 349 10.31 -1.56 10.88
CA ASP A 349 9.41 -2.73 10.99
C ASP A 349 8.15 -2.55 10.13
N PHE A 350 7.72 -3.61 9.45
CA PHE A 350 6.80 -3.52 8.32
C PHE A 350 5.32 -3.35 8.73
N LEU A 351 4.91 -4.03 9.80
CA LEU A 351 3.56 -4.00 10.36
C LEU A 351 3.65 -3.87 11.89
N VAL A 352 2.86 -2.99 12.47
CA VAL A 352 2.60 -2.94 13.91
C VAL A 352 1.20 -3.49 14.21
N ASN A 353 1.07 -4.27 15.29
CA ASN A 353 -0.16 -4.83 15.80
C ASN A 353 -0.37 -4.35 17.23
N MET A 354 -1.41 -3.55 17.47
CA MET A 354 -1.80 -3.12 18.80
C MET A 354 -2.57 -4.26 19.49
N ALA A 355 -1.89 -5.37 19.77
CA ALA A 355 -2.50 -6.52 20.46
C ALA A 355 -2.92 -6.14 21.89
N GLY A 356 -4.03 -6.72 22.36
CA GLY A 356 -4.49 -6.53 23.75
C GLY A 356 -5.23 -5.22 24.05
N CYS A 357 -5.91 -4.61 23.06
CA CYS A 357 -6.77 -3.44 23.28
C CYS A 357 -7.87 -3.65 24.32
N GLU A 358 -8.41 -4.86 24.36
CA GLU A 358 -9.51 -5.28 25.24
C GLU A 358 -9.09 -5.26 26.73
N TRP A 359 -7.79 -5.26 27.03
CA TRP A 359 -7.22 -5.23 28.37
C TRP A 359 -6.90 -3.82 28.87
N GLY A 360 -7.71 -2.82 28.47
CA GLY A 360 -7.64 -1.45 28.98
C GLY A 360 -6.57 -0.55 28.35
N ARG A 361 -6.01 -0.92 27.18
CA ARG A 361 -4.99 -0.12 26.47
C ARG A 361 -5.62 0.91 25.53
N ASP A 362 -5.04 2.11 25.41
CA ASP A 362 -5.54 3.13 24.46
C ASP A 362 -5.06 2.88 23.02
N CYS A 363 -5.55 1.79 22.42
CA CYS A 363 -5.26 1.43 21.04
C CYS A 363 -5.68 2.50 20.03
N TRP A 364 -6.62 3.39 20.36
CA TRP A 364 -6.95 4.51 19.48
C TRP A 364 -5.82 5.53 19.43
N GLY A 365 -5.27 5.90 20.60
CA GLY A 365 -4.10 6.77 20.70
C GLY A 365 -2.87 6.16 20.04
N GLU A 366 -2.64 4.86 20.21
CA GLU A 366 -1.54 4.13 19.57
C GLU A 366 -1.70 4.06 18.04
N MET A 367 -2.88 3.66 17.54
CA MET A 367 -3.18 3.65 16.11
C MET A 367 -3.01 5.04 15.49
N TYR A 368 -3.46 6.10 16.19
CA TYR A 368 -3.26 7.48 15.78
C TYR A 368 -1.76 7.84 15.68
N HIS A 369 -0.97 7.48 16.70
CA HIS A 369 0.48 7.71 16.75
C HIS A 369 1.18 7.00 15.60
N TYR A 370 0.99 5.69 15.41
CA TYR A 370 1.63 4.93 14.33
C TYR A 370 1.20 5.39 12.93
N ARG A 371 -0.04 5.87 12.78
CA ARG A 371 -0.52 6.48 11.53
C ARG A 371 0.21 7.78 11.20
N GLU A 372 0.45 8.65 12.19
CA GLU A 372 1.25 9.86 11.99
C GLU A 372 2.75 9.54 11.79
N PHE A 373 3.27 8.58 12.56
CA PHE A 373 4.67 8.17 12.47
C PHE A 373 5.00 7.52 11.12
N SER A 374 4.15 6.61 10.61
CA SER A 374 4.27 6.04 9.26
C SER A 374 4.23 7.13 8.18
N TYR A 375 3.36 8.15 8.33
CA TYR A 375 3.33 9.28 7.41
C TYR A 375 4.68 10.04 7.44
N TRP A 376 5.17 10.41 8.63
CA TRP A 376 6.45 11.10 8.80
C TRP A 376 7.64 10.31 8.23
N LEU A 377 7.68 9.00 8.47
CA LEU A 377 8.68 8.05 7.97
C LEU A 377 8.67 7.93 6.43
N ASN A 378 7.50 8.04 5.81
CA ASN A 378 7.27 7.81 4.37
C ASN A 378 7.01 9.10 3.56
N ARG A 379 7.30 10.28 4.12
CA ARG A 379 7.22 11.57 3.42
C ARG A 379 7.99 11.54 2.09
N ASN A 380 7.34 12.02 1.03
CA ASN A 380 7.93 12.13 -0.31
C ASN A 380 9.16 13.06 -0.30
N PRO A 381 10.12 12.91 -1.23
CA PRO A 381 11.29 13.80 -1.32
C PRO A 381 10.94 15.30 -1.40
N TRP A 382 9.82 15.63 -2.04
CA TRP A 382 9.30 17.00 -2.10
C TRP A 382 8.73 17.51 -0.77
N GLU A 383 8.07 16.64 0.00
CA GLU A 383 7.58 16.97 1.34
C GLU A 383 8.74 17.18 2.31
N ARG A 384 9.75 16.29 2.28
CA ARG A 384 11.01 16.46 3.02
C ARG A 384 11.72 17.77 2.65
N PHE A 385 11.78 18.12 1.35
CA PHE A 385 12.34 19.40 0.93
C PHE A 385 11.58 20.61 1.50
N LYS A 386 10.23 20.60 1.49
CA LYS A 386 9.43 21.69 2.08
C LYS A 386 9.59 21.77 3.60
N GLU A 387 9.46 20.65 4.30
CA GLU A 387 9.40 20.62 5.76
C GLU A 387 10.79 20.68 6.41
N ASP A 388 11.75 19.89 5.92
CA ASP A 388 13.06 19.75 6.56
C ASP A 388 14.05 20.85 6.11
N LEU A 389 13.86 21.46 4.93
CA LEU A 389 14.73 22.53 4.43
C LEU A 389 14.04 23.91 4.38
N VAL A 390 12.92 24.06 3.67
CA VAL A 390 12.29 25.39 3.50
C VAL A 390 11.70 25.92 4.81
N ALA A 391 10.99 25.09 5.58
CA ALA A 391 10.42 25.53 6.86
C ALA A 391 11.50 25.76 7.93
N GLU A 392 12.61 25.02 7.93
CA GLU A 392 13.70 25.25 8.88
C GLU A 392 14.49 26.53 8.56
N ILE A 393 14.73 26.83 7.27
CA ILE A 393 15.28 28.11 6.82
C ILE A 393 14.34 29.26 7.21
N TRP A 394 13.03 29.10 6.98
CA TRP A 394 12.03 30.10 7.36
C TRP A 394 12.00 30.35 8.88
N PHE A 395 12.10 29.30 9.70
CA PHE A 395 12.21 29.40 11.15
C PHE A 395 13.48 30.15 11.57
N LYS A 396 14.63 29.86 10.97
CA LYS A 396 15.90 30.56 11.23
C LYS A 396 15.87 32.05 10.83
N ILE A 397 15.06 32.43 9.83
CA ILE A 397 14.91 33.83 9.38
C ILE A 397 13.87 34.60 10.20
N THR A 398 12.76 33.96 10.58
CA THR A 398 11.58 34.67 11.14
C THR A 398 11.26 34.36 12.60
N GLY A 399 11.91 33.37 13.20
CA GLY A 399 11.58 32.84 14.54
C GLY A 399 10.28 32.04 14.61
N ASN A 400 9.48 32.01 13.53
CA ASN A 400 8.16 31.38 13.51
C ASN A 400 8.20 30.02 12.82
N ARG A 401 7.69 28.97 13.47
CA ARG A 401 7.51 27.65 12.84
C ARG A 401 6.29 27.67 11.93
N VAL A 402 6.48 27.32 10.67
CA VAL A 402 5.41 27.21 9.67
C VAL A 402 5.31 25.76 9.20
N LYS A 403 4.09 25.26 9.01
CA LYS A 403 3.81 23.94 8.41
C LYS A 403 3.49 24.18 6.93
N LEU A 404 4.30 23.64 6.01
CA LEU A 404 4.33 23.95 4.56
C LEU A 404 3.89 22.79 3.68
#